data_AF-M5JPM0-F1
#
_entry.id   AF-M5JPM0-F1
#
_cell.length_a   1.000
_cell.length_b   1.000
_cell.length_c   1.000
_cell.angle_alpha   90.00
_cell.angle_beta   90.00
_cell.angle_gamma   90.00
#
_symmetry.space_group_name_H-M   'P 1'
#
loop_
_entity.id
_entity.type
_entity.pdbx_description
1 polymer ?
#
loop_
_entity_poly.entity_id
_entity_poly.type
_entity_poly.pdbx_seq_one_letter_code
_entity_poly.pdbx_strand_id
1 'polypeptide(L)'
;METLRQEKAASEITVPMIAARAGVTPSTIYRRWGDLSQLLADVAVRQFQADALPPDSGNWQSDLGLWLEQFVDEMSSGPGRELLREALAGSSTERAGQCTECILRNLASIIARGVRQGATPPDAETLLDRVVAPVIYRILFTKTPPTTRYAAGLLRQCLDGEID
;
A
#
# COMPACT_ATOMS: atom_id res chain seq x y z
N MET A 1 5.05 -18.38 2.75
CA MET A 1 3.84 -17.64 2.32
C MET A 1 4.13 -16.89 1.03
N GLU A 2 5.18 -16.06 1.02
CA GLU A 2 5.74 -15.39 -0.18
C GLU A 2 5.76 -16.27 -1.45
N THR A 3 6.35 -17.46 -1.38
CA THR A 3 6.48 -18.37 -2.55
C THR A 3 5.18 -19.09 -2.93
N LEU A 4 4.20 -19.24 -2.02
CA LEU A 4 2.90 -19.84 -2.37
C LEU A 4 2.06 -18.90 -3.24
N ARG A 5 2.22 -17.58 -3.05
CA ARG A 5 1.56 -16.54 -3.87
C ARG A 5 2.14 -16.43 -5.28
N GLN A 6 3.41 -16.78 -5.47
CA GLN A 6 4.03 -16.85 -6.79
C GLN A 6 3.54 -18.05 -7.61
N GLU A 7 3.02 -19.09 -6.95
CA GLU A 7 2.60 -20.34 -7.59
C GLU A 7 1.08 -20.45 -7.81
N LYS A 8 0.25 -19.72 -7.04
CA LYS A 8 -1.22 -19.83 -7.05
C LYS A 8 -1.93 -18.50 -6.78
N ALA A 9 -3.06 -18.28 -7.46
CA ALA A 9 -3.97 -17.16 -7.17
C ALA A 9 -4.53 -17.26 -5.73
N ALA A 10 -4.82 -16.13 -5.08
CA ALA A 10 -5.31 -16.09 -3.69
C ALA A 10 -6.56 -16.96 -3.47
N SER A 11 -7.40 -17.11 -4.49
CA SER A 11 -8.58 -17.98 -4.52
C SER A 11 -8.29 -19.49 -4.47
N GLU A 12 -7.05 -19.92 -4.74
CA GLU A 12 -6.63 -21.33 -4.70
C GLU A 12 -5.85 -21.70 -3.43
N ILE A 13 -5.56 -20.72 -2.57
CA ILE A 13 -4.82 -20.95 -1.33
C ILE A 13 -5.79 -21.48 -0.28
N THR A 14 -5.40 -22.53 0.45
CA THR A 14 -6.20 -23.10 1.54
C THR A 14 -5.39 -23.21 2.83
N VAL A 15 -6.08 -23.17 3.98
CA VAL A 15 -5.44 -23.33 5.31
C VAL A 15 -4.64 -24.63 5.42
N PRO A 16 -5.12 -25.80 4.95
CA PRO A 16 -4.32 -27.03 4.98
C PRO A 16 -3.01 -26.93 4.17
N MET A 17 -3.02 -26.28 3.01
CA MET A 17 -1.80 -26.08 2.19
C MET A 17 -0.79 -25.18 2.90
N ILE A 18 -1.27 -24.09 3.52
CA ILE A 18 -0.43 -23.18 4.31
C ILE A 18 0.18 -23.93 5.49
N ALA A 19 -0.63 -24.69 6.23
CA ALA A 19 -0.20 -25.45 7.39
C ALA A 19 0.88 -26.49 7.03
N ALA A 20 0.66 -27.26 5.96
CA ALA A 20 1.63 -28.22 5.45
C ALA A 20 2.97 -27.57 5.08
N ARG A 21 2.93 -26.42 4.39
CA ARG A 21 4.14 -25.67 4.02
C ARG A 21 4.89 -25.10 5.23
N ALA A 22 4.15 -24.65 6.24
CA ALA A 22 4.70 -24.07 7.46
C ALA A 22 5.13 -25.12 8.50
N GLY A 23 4.90 -26.42 8.25
CA GLY A 23 5.22 -27.50 9.18
C GLY A 23 4.37 -27.48 10.46
N VAL A 24 3.15 -26.93 10.39
CA VAL A 24 2.21 -26.84 11.52
C VAL A 24 0.88 -27.54 11.21
N THR A 25 0.04 -27.77 12.23
CA THR A 25 -1.31 -28.28 12.00
C THR A 25 -2.28 -27.16 11.57
N PRO A 26 -3.33 -27.46 10.80
CA PRO A 26 -4.38 -26.48 10.46
C PRO A 26 -4.99 -25.81 11.69
N SER A 27 -5.15 -26.54 12.80
CA SER A 27 -5.67 -26.01 14.07
C SER A 27 -4.81 -24.87 14.64
N THR A 28 -3.50 -24.91 14.45
CA THR A 28 -2.59 -23.82 14.86
C THR A 28 -2.88 -22.53 14.09
N ILE A 29 -3.20 -22.65 12.81
CA ILE A 29 -3.57 -21.52 11.95
C ILE A 29 -4.96 -20.99 12.37
N TYR A 30 -5.97 -21.85 12.46
CA TYR A 30 -7.32 -21.45 12.85
C TYR A 30 -7.36 -20.80 14.25
N ARG A 31 -6.59 -21.29 15.22
CA ARG A 31 -6.54 -20.71 16.57
C ARG A 31 -6.02 -19.28 16.58
N ARG A 32 -5.06 -18.94 15.71
CA ARG A 32 -4.41 -17.62 15.70
C ARG A 32 -5.13 -16.61 14.81
N TRP A 33 -5.68 -17.04 13.68
CA TRP A 33 -6.30 -16.13 12.70
C TRP A 33 -7.81 -16.31 12.54
N GLY A 34 -8.41 -17.41 13.02
CA GLY A 34 -9.83 -17.69 12.88
C GLY A 34 -10.22 -18.22 11.50
N ASP A 35 -9.85 -17.50 10.43
CA ASP A 35 -10.11 -17.90 9.05
C ASP A 35 -8.95 -17.53 8.09
N LEU A 36 -9.09 -17.94 6.83
CA LEU A 36 -8.09 -17.67 5.79
C LEU A 36 -7.98 -16.18 5.46
N SER A 37 -9.11 -15.45 5.40
CA SER A 37 -9.14 -14.03 5.06
C SER A 37 -8.34 -13.19 6.06
N GLN A 38 -8.48 -13.50 7.35
CA GLN A 38 -7.71 -12.84 8.43
C GLN A 38 -6.21 -13.15 8.35
N LEU A 39 -5.83 -14.36 7.93
CA LEU A 39 -4.43 -14.69 7.70
C LEU A 39 -3.87 -13.96 6.49
N LEU A 40 -4.60 -13.93 5.38
CA LEU A 40 -4.19 -13.22 4.17
C LEU A 40 -4.07 -11.71 4.42
N ALA A 41 -4.98 -11.12 5.21
CA ALA A 41 -4.89 -9.72 5.61
C ALA A 41 -3.64 -9.41 6.47
N ASP A 42 -3.28 -10.27 7.43
CA ASP A 42 -2.04 -10.10 8.23
C ASP A 42 -0.78 -10.22 7.36
N VAL A 43 -0.78 -11.14 6.39
CA VAL A 43 0.33 -11.24 5.41
C VAL A 43 0.38 -10.00 4.52
N ALA A 44 -0.77 -9.51 4.06
CA ALA A 44 -0.86 -8.35 3.18
C ALA A 44 -0.31 -7.09 3.86
N VAL A 45 -0.70 -6.84 5.12
CA VAL A 45 -0.16 -5.71 5.90
C VAL A 45 1.35 -5.80 6.06
N ARG A 46 1.89 -7.00 6.33
CA ARG A 46 3.35 -7.17 6.48
C ARG A 46 4.12 -6.97 5.18
N GLN A 47 3.55 -7.39 4.06
CA GLN A 47 4.14 -7.13 2.74
C GLN A 47 4.15 -5.62 2.47
N PHE A 48 3.05 -4.93 2.77
CA PHE A 48 2.96 -3.48 2.65
C PHE A 48 3.99 -2.74 3.54
N GLN A 49 4.35 -3.30 4.69
CA GLN A 49 5.35 -2.73 5.61
C GLN A 49 6.80 -3.07 5.24
N ALA A 50 7.05 -3.95 4.26
CA ALA A 50 8.38 -4.44 3.95
C ALA A 50 9.24 -3.43 3.16
N ASP A 51 8.65 -2.34 2.67
CA ASP A 51 9.34 -1.37 1.84
C ASP A 51 10.35 -0.52 2.61
N ALA A 52 11.54 -0.39 2.01
CA ALA A 52 12.55 0.55 2.47
C ALA A 52 12.06 1.98 2.30
N LEU A 53 12.54 2.89 3.16
CA LEU A 53 12.26 4.32 3.02
C LEU A 53 12.63 4.79 1.60
N PRO A 54 11.87 5.74 1.02
CA PRO A 54 12.15 6.26 -0.32
C PRO A 54 13.60 6.75 -0.44
N PRO A 55 14.31 6.48 -1.53
CA PRO A 55 15.68 6.97 -1.73
C PRO A 55 15.73 8.50 -1.65
N ASP A 56 16.86 9.06 -1.17
CA ASP A 56 17.07 10.51 -1.06
C ASP A 56 17.93 10.99 -2.23
N SER A 57 17.28 11.57 -3.25
CA SER A 57 17.99 12.14 -4.41
C SER A 57 18.51 13.56 -4.16
N GLY A 58 18.19 14.16 -3.00
CA GLY A 58 18.47 15.57 -2.71
C GLY A 58 17.41 16.53 -3.24
N ASN A 59 16.37 16.06 -3.94
CA ASN A 59 15.23 16.87 -4.37
C ASN A 59 13.91 16.23 -3.90
N TRP A 60 13.26 16.84 -2.90
CA TRP A 60 12.09 16.23 -2.25
C TRP A 60 10.88 16.10 -3.19
N GLN A 61 10.68 17.02 -4.13
CA GLN A 61 9.56 16.92 -5.09
C GLN A 61 9.77 15.74 -6.05
N SER A 62 11.02 15.53 -6.47
CA SER A 62 11.38 14.40 -7.33
C SER A 62 11.26 13.08 -6.58
N ASP A 63 11.71 13.02 -5.33
CA ASP A 63 11.54 11.86 -4.45
C ASP A 63 10.04 11.53 -4.27
N LEU A 64 9.20 12.54 -4.05
CA LEU A 64 7.75 12.38 -3.90
C LEU A 64 7.09 11.86 -5.18
N GLY A 65 7.49 12.41 -6.34
CA GLY A 65 7.02 11.95 -7.65
C GLY A 65 7.41 10.50 -7.93
N LEU A 66 8.68 10.13 -7.71
CA LEU A 66 9.17 8.77 -7.91
C LEU A 66 8.49 7.77 -6.98
N TRP A 67 8.33 8.14 -5.71
CA TRP A 67 7.60 7.31 -4.75
C TRP A 67 6.15 7.08 -5.21
N LEU A 68 5.47 8.11 -5.68
CA LEU A 68 4.09 8.00 -6.15
C LEU A 68 3.99 7.15 -7.42
N GLU A 69 4.93 7.28 -8.35
CA GLU A 69 4.98 6.47 -9.56
C GLU A 69 5.17 4.99 -9.24
N GLN A 70 6.12 4.66 -8.35
CA GLN A 70 6.35 3.30 -7.87
C GLN A 70 5.11 2.74 -7.17
N PHE A 71 4.51 3.52 -6.27
CA PHE A 71 3.29 3.15 -5.58
C PHE A 71 2.15 2.84 -6.55
N VAL A 72 1.94 3.68 -7.57
CA VAL A 72 0.90 3.47 -8.59
C VAL A 72 1.16 2.21 -9.40
N ASP A 73 2.41 2.00 -9.86
CA ASP A 73 2.77 0.83 -10.67
C ASP A 73 2.56 -0.46 -9.88
N GLU A 74 3.09 -0.51 -8.65
CA GLU A 74 3.00 -1.67 -7.79
C GLU A 74 1.55 -1.99 -7.41
N MET A 75 0.80 -1.00 -6.92
CA MET A 75 -0.58 -1.21 -6.47
C MET A 75 -1.55 -1.43 -7.64
N SER A 76 -1.22 -0.98 -8.86
CA SER A 76 -2.03 -1.25 -10.06
C SER A 76 -1.78 -2.65 -10.65
N SER A 77 -0.69 -3.31 -10.26
CA SER A 77 -0.36 -4.67 -10.69
C SER A 77 -1.41 -5.70 -10.22
N GLY A 78 -1.48 -6.86 -10.88
CA GLY A 78 -2.34 -7.96 -10.43
C GLY A 78 -2.14 -8.30 -8.93
N PRO A 79 -0.90 -8.56 -8.49
CA PRO A 79 -0.58 -8.81 -7.08
C PRO A 79 -0.92 -7.64 -6.15
N GLY A 80 -0.58 -6.39 -6.51
CA GLY A 80 -0.85 -5.22 -5.66
C GLY A 80 -2.35 -4.95 -5.49
N ARG A 81 -3.16 -5.16 -6.54
CA ARG A 81 -4.62 -5.06 -6.44
C ARG A 81 -5.20 -6.10 -5.50
N GLU A 82 -4.66 -7.31 -5.53
CA GLU A 82 -5.11 -8.39 -4.63
C GLU A 82 -4.71 -8.09 -3.19
N LEU A 83 -3.48 -7.59 -2.99
CA LEU A 83 -2.99 -7.12 -1.70
C LEU A 83 -3.93 -6.10 -1.06
N LEU A 84 -4.34 -5.09 -1.82
CA LEU A 84 -5.29 -4.06 -1.35
C LEU A 84 -6.66 -4.65 -1.02
N ARG A 85 -7.17 -5.62 -1.80
CA ARG A 85 -8.44 -6.28 -1.51
C ARG A 85 -8.39 -7.11 -0.23
N GLU A 86 -7.31 -7.83 -0.01
CA GLU A 86 -7.11 -8.63 1.20
C GLU A 86 -6.98 -7.73 2.44
N ALA A 87 -6.26 -6.61 2.32
CA ALA A 87 -6.18 -5.61 3.38
C ALA A 87 -7.56 -5.06 3.74
N LEU A 88 -8.44 -4.84 2.76
CA LEU A 88 -9.84 -4.43 2.97
C LEU A 88 -10.74 -5.54 3.52
N ALA A 89 -10.48 -6.80 3.16
CA ALA A 89 -11.26 -7.96 3.60
C ALA A 89 -11.02 -8.31 5.08
N GLY A 90 -9.89 -7.87 5.65
CA GLY A 90 -9.63 -7.96 7.08
C GLY A 90 -10.66 -7.17 7.88
N SER A 91 -11.59 -7.86 8.54
CA SER A 91 -12.77 -7.30 9.21
C SER A 91 -12.50 -6.35 10.40
N SER A 92 -11.27 -5.88 10.62
CA SER A 92 -10.96 -4.87 11.63
C SER A 92 -10.35 -3.62 11.01
N THR A 93 -10.93 -2.46 11.32
CA THR A 93 -10.41 -1.12 10.99
C THR A 93 -8.96 -0.94 11.45
N GLU A 94 -8.56 -1.65 12.50
CA GLU A 94 -7.20 -1.67 13.03
C GLU A 94 -6.14 -2.17 12.02
N ARG A 95 -6.47 -3.15 11.16
CA ARG A 95 -5.51 -3.67 10.16
C ARG A 95 -5.45 -2.82 8.89
N ALA A 96 -6.60 -2.29 8.47
CA ALA A 96 -6.64 -1.30 7.40
C ALA A 96 -5.81 -0.04 7.78
N GLY A 97 -5.87 0.36 9.06
CA GLY A 97 -5.06 1.47 9.60
C GLY A 97 -3.54 1.26 9.46
N GLN A 98 -3.06 0.01 9.58
CA GLN A 98 -1.63 -0.29 9.47
C GLN A 98 -1.07 -0.09 8.04
N CYS A 99 -1.91 -0.24 7.00
CA CYS A 99 -1.51 0.11 5.63
C CYS A 99 -1.36 1.63 5.49
N THR A 100 -2.33 2.40 5.99
CA THR A 100 -2.28 3.86 6.01
C THR A 100 -1.07 4.38 6.77
N GLU A 101 -0.73 3.81 7.92
CA GLU A 101 0.45 4.18 8.70
C GLU A 101 1.77 4.04 7.93
N CYS A 102 1.88 3.03 7.06
CA CYS A 102 3.07 2.88 6.22
C CYS A 102 3.15 3.99 5.16
N ILE A 103 2.03 4.30 4.50
CA ILE A 103 1.93 5.39 3.53
C ILE A 103 2.32 6.72 4.19
N LEU A 104 1.71 7.04 5.34
CA LEU A 104 1.97 8.26 6.08
C LEU A 104 3.43 8.36 6.52
N ARG A 105 4.07 7.25 6.89
CA ARG A 105 5.49 7.21 7.25
C ARG A 105 6.40 7.53 6.07
N ASN A 106 6.12 6.99 4.89
CA ASN A 106 6.87 7.28 3.67
C ASN A 106 6.71 8.75 3.27
N LEU A 107 5.48 9.26 3.26
CA LEU A 107 5.18 10.67 3.02
C LEU A 107 5.90 11.59 4.01
N ALA A 108 5.80 11.30 5.31
CA ALA A 108 6.44 12.08 6.37
C ALA A 108 7.97 12.12 6.21
N SER A 109 8.59 11.03 5.77
CA SER A 109 10.03 10.98 5.51
C SER A 109 10.46 11.95 4.40
N ILE A 110 9.70 11.99 3.29
CA ILE A 110 9.98 12.88 2.15
C ILE A 110 9.66 14.35 2.52
N ILE A 111 8.53 14.59 3.19
CA ILE A 111 8.13 15.92 3.70
C ILE A 111 9.23 16.50 4.60
N ALA A 112 9.76 15.70 5.53
CA ALA A 112 10.83 16.14 6.43
C ALA A 112 12.11 16.55 5.68
N ARG A 113 12.40 15.95 4.52
CA ARG A 113 13.49 16.40 3.63
C ARG A 113 13.17 17.75 3.01
N GLY A 114 11.96 17.95 2.51
CA GLY A 114 11.54 19.23 1.94
C GLY A 114 11.63 20.38 2.94
N VAL A 115 11.18 20.15 4.18
CA VAL A 115 11.30 21.13 5.28
C VAL A 115 12.77 21.48 5.56
N ARG A 116 13.67 20.48 5.61
CA ARG A 116 15.12 20.73 5.78
C ARG A 116 15.74 21.52 4.63
N GLN A 117 15.15 21.45 3.44
CA GLN A 117 15.56 22.22 2.25
C GLN A 117 14.93 23.63 2.20
N GLY A 118 14.18 24.03 3.23
CA GLY A 118 13.54 25.35 3.32
C GLY A 118 12.19 25.46 2.58
N ALA A 119 11.63 24.34 2.14
CA ALA A 119 10.30 24.31 1.52
C ALA A 119 9.18 24.18 2.56
N THR A 120 7.95 24.50 2.15
CA THR A 120 6.72 24.30 2.92
C THR A 120 5.80 23.30 2.20
N PRO A 121 6.17 22.01 2.16
CA PRO A 121 5.33 20.96 1.55
C PRO A 121 3.97 20.83 2.25
N PRO A 122 2.93 20.34 1.56
CA PRO A 122 1.70 19.88 2.21
C PRO A 122 1.99 18.80 3.27
N ASP A 123 1.15 18.73 4.30
CA ASP A 123 1.27 17.67 5.30
C ASP A 123 0.89 16.29 4.74
N ALA A 124 1.25 15.24 5.48
CA ALA A 124 1.08 13.86 5.04
C ALA A 124 -0.39 13.47 4.86
N GLU A 125 -1.28 13.99 5.70
CA GLU A 125 -2.73 13.74 5.61
C GLU A 125 -3.32 14.40 4.36
N THR A 126 -2.89 15.62 4.05
CA THR A 126 -3.28 16.32 2.82
C THR A 126 -2.84 15.54 1.57
N LEU A 127 -1.61 15.02 1.55
CA LEU A 127 -1.15 14.16 0.44
C LEU A 127 -1.89 12.83 0.39
N LEU A 128 -2.20 12.23 1.55
CA LEU A 128 -3.01 11.02 1.64
C LEU A 128 -4.38 11.26 1.00
N ASP A 129 -5.10 12.28 1.44
CA ASP A 129 -6.48 12.57 1.02
C ASP A 129 -6.57 13.06 -0.43
N ARG A 130 -5.65 13.92 -0.86
CA ARG A 130 -5.72 14.57 -2.18
C ARG A 130 -5.05 13.77 -3.30
N VAL A 131 -4.10 12.88 -2.97
CA VAL A 131 -3.31 12.17 -3.98
C VAL A 131 -3.48 10.66 -3.86
N VAL A 132 -3.18 10.08 -2.69
CA VAL A 132 -3.14 8.62 -2.52
C VAL A 132 -4.54 8.01 -2.54
N ALA A 133 -5.49 8.56 -1.79
CA ALA A 133 -6.83 8.02 -1.68
C ALA A 133 -7.57 7.96 -3.03
N PRO A 134 -7.54 9.01 -3.89
CA PRO A 134 -8.10 8.93 -5.24
C PRO A 134 -7.45 7.86 -6.12
N VAL A 135 -6.12 7.67 -5.99
CA VAL A 135 -5.39 6.62 -6.69
C VAL A 135 -5.87 5.23 -6.26
N ILE A 136 -5.90 4.96 -4.94
CA ILE A 136 -6.39 3.69 -4.39
C ILE A 136 -7.84 3.43 -4.81
N TYR A 137 -8.70 4.45 -4.75
CA TYR A 137 -10.08 4.34 -5.19
C TYR A 137 -10.17 3.87 -6.64
N ARG A 138 -9.40 4.48 -7.55
CA ARG A 138 -9.39 4.07 -8.96
C ARG A 138 -8.85 2.66 -9.15
N ILE A 139 -7.80 2.27 -8.44
CA ILE A 139 -7.22 0.91 -8.52
C ILE A 139 -8.25 -0.17 -8.16
N LEU A 140 -9.02 0.08 -7.09
CA LEU A 140 -9.97 -0.90 -6.54
C LEU A 140 -11.32 -0.91 -7.26
N PHE A 141 -11.87 0.26 -7.55
CA PHE A 141 -13.28 0.40 -7.92
C PHE A 141 -13.51 0.72 -9.40
N THR A 142 -12.46 0.89 -10.21
CA THR A 142 -12.61 1.12 -11.66
C THR A 142 -12.11 -0.06 -12.50
N LYS A 143 -12.65 -0.17 -13.72
CA LYS A 143 -12.30 -1.25 -14.66
C LYS A 143 -10.84 -1.19 -15.10
N THR A 144 -10.31 0.02 -15.27
CA THR A 144 -8.94 0.27 -15.74
C THR A 144 -8.17 1.04 -14.65
N PRO A 145 -7.02 0.53 -14.18
CA PRO A 145 -6.20 1.22 -13.18
C PRO A 145 -5.83 2.65 -13.59
N PRO A 146 -5.59 3.55 -12.62
CA PRO A 146 -5.09 4.89 -12.91
C PRO A 146 -3.72 4.82 -13.58
N THR A 147 -3.43 5.81 -14.43
CA THR A 147 -2.09 5.97 -15.02
C THR A 147 -1.19 6.73 -14.05
N THR A 148 0.13 6.55 -14.14
CA THR A 148 1.10 7.40 -13.41
C THR A 148 0.90 8.89 -13.72
N ARG A 149 0.54 9.23 -14.96
CA ARG A 149 0.17 10.60 -15.37
C ARG A 149 -1.02 11.16 -14.59
N TYR A 150 -2.01 10.32 -14.26
CA TYR A 150 -3.15 10.76 -13.44
C TYR A 150 -2.67 11.11 -12.02
N ALA A 151 -1.87 10.24 -11.40
CA ALA A 151 -1.34 10.48 -10.06
C ALA A 151 -0.41 11.70 -10.01
N ALA A 152 0.46 11.88 -11.01
CA ALA A 152 1.31 13.05 -11.16
C ALA A 152 0.51 14.36 -11.30
N GLY A 153 -0.66 14.30 -11.95
CA GLY A 153 -1.59 15.44 -12.04
C GLY A 153 -2.15 15.85 -10.68
N LEU A 154 -2.63 14.88 -9.88
CA LEU A 154 -3.10 15.12 -8.51
C LEU A 154 -2.00 15.69 -7.63
N LEU A 155 -0.78 15.12 -7.74
CA LEU A 155 0.37 15.61 -6.99
C LEU A 155 0.69 17.06 -7.34
N ARG A 156 0.75 17.40 -8.65
CA ARG A 156 0.99 18.78 -9.09
C ARG A 156 -0.05 19.75 -8.52
N GLN A 157 -1.34 19.43 -8.65
CA GLN A 157 -2.42 20.26 -8.11
C GLN A 157 -2.27 20.48 -6.60
N CYS A 158 -1.95 19.41 -5.87
CA CYS A 158 -1.73 19.48 -4.42
C CYS A 158 -0.52 20.34 -4.05
N LEU A 159 0.55 20.33 -4.85
CA LEU A 159 1.77 21.13 -4.61
C LEU A 159 1.61 22.59 -5.01
N ASP A 160 0.88 22.87 -6.08
CA ASP A 160 0.65 24.23 -6.60
C ASP A 160 -0.37 25.00 -5.75
N GLY A 161 -1.03 24.34 -4.78
CA GLY A 161 -2.10 24.93 -3.97
C GLY A 161 -3.39 25.18 -4.75
N GLU A 162 -3.44 24.73 -6.01
CA GLU A 162 -4.63 24.83 -6.85
C GLU A 162 -5.64 23.74 -6.43
N ILE A 163 -6.60 24.13 -5.60
CA ILE A 163 -8.02 24.36 -5.94
C ILE A 163 -8.88 24.29 -4.66
N ASP A 164 -9.82 25.24 -4.61
CA ASP A 164 -11.04 25.35 -3.78
C ASP A 164 -11.71 24.01 -3.38
#